data_AF-A0A164ZUB3-F1
#
_entry.id   AF-A0A164ZUB3-F1
#
_cell.length_a   1.000
_cell.length_b   1.000
_cell.length_c   1.000
_cell.angle_alpha   90.00
_cell.angle_beta   90.00
_cell.angle_gamma   90.00
#
_symmetry.space_group_name_H-M   'P 1'
#
loop_
_entity.id
_entity.type
_entity.pdbx_description
1 polymer ?
#
loop_
_entity_poly.entity_id
_entity_poly.type
_entity_poly.pdbx_seq_one_letter_code
_entity_poly.pdbx_strand_id
1 'polypeptide(L)'
;MAQINAWASNLHHNVSRSLANLTVYDYIRLVIIIGGYCLLRPYLIQLGARFQAKDHERKLDSEESHSSPAAVSPNSLRGQIGIPEDSEEEDVGVVGPSWGQTARRRQRQLIRRILDEEERRRAEEDPTESDKEIEQFLIPE
;
A
#
# COMPACT_ATOMS: atom_id res chain seq x y z
N MET A 1 32.47 -11.16 -4.89
CA MET A 1 33.16 -10.13 -5.72
C MET A 1 33.54 -10.62 -7.12
N ALA A 2 34.19 -11.78 -7.27
CA ALA A 2 34.63 -12.28 -8.59
C ALA A 2 33.49 -12.44 -9.64
N GLN A 3 32.32 -12.95 -9.22
CA GLN A 3 31.17 -13.12 -10.13
C GLN A 3 30.56 -11.79 -10.59
N ILE A 4 30.50 -10.78 -9.70
CA ILE A 4 30.00 -9.44 -10.04
C ILE A 4 30.92 -8.78 -11.06
N ASN A 5 32.24 -8.91 -10.89
CA ASN A 5 33.22 -8.37 -11.84
C ASN A 5 33.15 -9.08 -13.19
N ALA A 6 32.92 -10.40 -13.20
CA ALA A 6 32.71 -11.16 -14.43
C ALA A 6 31.44 -10.72 -15.17
N TRP A 7 30.32 -10.54 -14.46
CA TRP A 7 29.07 -10.08 -15.05
C TRP A 7 29.16 -8.64 -15.54
N ALA A 8 29.79 -7.74 -14.77
CA ALA A 8 30.01 -6.36 -15.17
C ALA A 8 30.88 -6.28 -16.43
N SER A 9 31.97 -7.06 -16.48
CA SER A 9 32.82 -7.15 -17.65
C SER A 9 32.05 -7.68 -18.86
N ASN A 10 31.29 -8.77 -18.71
CA ASN A 10 30.52 -9.35 -19.80
C ASN A 10 29.43 -8.38 -20.31
N LEU A 11 28.74 -7.68 -19.41
CA LEU A 11 27.77 -6.66 -19.77
C LEU A 11 28.43 -5.51 -20.52
N HIS A 12 29.55 -4.98 -20.02
CA HIS A 12 30.30 -3.92 -20.68
C HIS A 12 30.73 -4.34 -22.09
N HIS A 13 31.32 -5.53 -22.25
CA HIS A 13 31.75 -6.03 -23.57
C HIS A 13 30.57 -6.26 -24.51
N ASN A 14 29.45 -6.81 -24.03
CA ASN A 14 28.28 -7.04 -24.86
C ASN A 14 27.59 -5.74 -25.28
N VAL A 15 27.44 -4.78 -24.37
CA VAL A 15 26.81 -3.48 -24.65
C VAL A 15 27.70 -2.64 -25.56
N SER A 16 29.00 -2.53 -25.26
CA SER A 16 29.94 -1.77 -26.10
C SER A 16 30.02 -2.35 -27.51
N ARG A 17 30.12 -3.67 -27.64
CA ARG A 17 30.11 -4.34 -28.95
C ARG A 17 28.78 -4.14 -29.67
N SER A 18 27.65 -4.23 -28.97
CA SER A 18 26.34 -4.02 -29.60
C SER A 18 26.20 -2.60 -30.12
N LEU A 19 26.62 -1.58 -29.37
CA LEU A 19 26.59 -0.18 -29.80
C LEU A 19 27.58 0.12 -30.93
N ALA A 20 28.77 -0.47 -30.91
CA ALA A 20 29.80 -0.26 -31.93
C ALA A 20 29.43 -0.88 -33.29
N ASN A 21 28.58 -1.91 -33.31
CA ASN A 21 28.15 -2.59 -34.54
C ASN A 21 26.78 -2.12 -35.06
N LEU A 22 26.23 -1.03 -34.50
CA LEU A 22 24.97 -0.47 -34.99
C LEU A 22 25.18 0.20 -36.36
N THR A 23 24.32 -0.14 -37.32
CA THR A 23 24.26 0.56 -38.59
C THR A 23 23.46 1.87 -38.47
N VAL A 24 23.60 2.78 -39.44
CA VAL A 24 22.80 4.03 -39.48
C VAL A 24 21.30 3.74 -39.44
N TYR A 25 20.86 2.67 -40.11
CA TYR A 25 19.46 2.23 -40.08
C TYR A 25 18.99 1.82 -38.68
N ASP A 26 19.86 1.16 -37.90
CA ASP A 26 19.53 0.74 -36.54
C ASP A 26 19.41 1.94 -35.59
N TYR A 27 20.26 2.96 -35.75
CA TYR A 27 20.14 4.21 -35.01
C TYR A 27 18.83 4.94 -35.30
N ILE A 28 18.43 5.03 -36.58
CA ILE A 28 17.15 5.65 -36.96
C ILE A 28 15.99 4.87 -36.33
N ARG A 29 16.00 3.54 -36.42
CA ARG A 29 14.98 2.69 -35.79
C ARG A 29 14.92 2.90 -34.26
N LEU A 30 16.07 2.97 -33.60
CA LEU A 30 16.18 3.20 -32.15
C LEU A 30 15.56 4.56 -31.77
N VAL A 31 15.87 5.61 -32.52
CA VAL A 31 15.30 6.95 -32.29
C VAL A 31 13.79 6.95 -32.50
N ILE A 32 13.27 6.25 -33.51
CA ILE A 32 11.83 6.12 -33.75
C ILE A 32 11.14 5.40 -32.58
N ILE A 33 11.72 4.32 -32.07
CA ILE A 33 11.14 3.58 -30.93
C ILE A 33 11.13 4.44 -29.67
N ILE A 34 12.27 5.06 -29.33
CA ILE A 34 12.39 5.90 -28.13
C ILE A 34 11.50 7.14 -28.27
N GLY A 35 11.59 7.85 -29.39
CA GLY A 35 10.77 9.02 -29.67
C GLY A 35 9.28 8.66 -29.65
N GLY A 36 8.89 7.58 -30.32
CA GLY A 36 7.52 7.06 -30.32
C GLY A 36 7.03 6.74 -28.90
N TYR A 37 7.85 6.08 -28.07
CA TYR A 37 7.51 5.82 -26.67
C TYR A 37 7.38 7.11 -25.85
N CYS A 38 8.29 8.07 -26.01
CA CYS A 38 8.23 9.36 -25.33
C CYS A 38 6.95 10.12 -25.68
N LEU A 39 6.52 10.09 -26.95
CA LEU A 39 5.26 10.67 -27.38
C LEU A 39 4.05 9.88 -26.87
N LEU A 40 4.10 8.55 -26.85
CA LEU A 40 2.99 7.69 -26.44
C LEU A 40 2.76 7.70 -24.91
N ARG A 41 3.83 7.82 -24.12
CA ARG A 41 3.81 7.77 -22.65
C ARG A 41 2.77 8.68 -21.99
N PRO A 42 2.69 10.00 -22.27
CA PRO A 42 1.70 10.86 -21.61
C PRO A 42 0.26 10.40 -21.87
N TYR A 43 -0.04 9.89 -23.07
CA TYR A 43 -1.37 9.41 -23.41
C TYR A 43 -1.71 8.11 -22.67
N LEU A 44 -0.75 7.19 -22.53
CA LEU A 44 -0.93 5.96 -21.74
C LEU A 44 -1.19 6.27 -20.26
N ILE A 45 -0.47 7.25 -19.69
CA ILE A 45 -0.68 7.68 -18.31
C ILE A 45 -2.07 8.31 -18.16
N GLN A 46 -2.50 9.16 -19.09
CA GLN A 46 -3.83 9.76 -19.07
C GLN A 46 -4.94 8.71 -19.20
N LEU A 47 -4.78 7.70 -20.07
CA LEU A 47 -5.74 6.60 -20.18
C LEU A 47 -5.81 5.80 -18.88
N GLY A 48 -4.65 5.42 -18.31
CA GLY A 48 -4.59 4.71 -17.03
C GLY A 48 -5.26 5.50 -15.90
N ALA A 49 -5.01 6.80 -15.82
CA ALA A 49 -5.66 7.68 -14.84
C ALA A 49 -7.18 7.74 -15.02
N ARG A 50 -7.68 7.76 -16.27
CA ARG A 50 -9.13 7.73 -16.56
C ARG A 50 -9.77 6.39 -16.22
N PHE A 51 -9.09 5.28 -16.49
CA PHE A 51 -9.56 3.95 -16.08
C PHE A 51 -9.60 3.85 -14.55
N GLN A 52 -8.53 4.27 -13.87
CA GLN A 52 -8.51 4.32 -12.41
C GLN A 52 -9.62 5.22 -11.86
N ALA A 53 -9.79 6.44 -12.39
CA ALA A 53 -10.87 7.31 -11.98
C ALA A 53 -12.25 6.65 -12.18
N LYS A 54 -12.47 5.99 -13.32
CA LYS A 54 -13.71 5.25 -13.60
C LYS A 54 -13.93 4.08 -12.65
N ASP A 55 -12.89 3.35 -12.28
CA ASP A 55 -12.99 2.24 -11.32
C ASP A 55 -13.23 2.74 -9.89
N HIS A 56 -12.66 3.90 -9.53
CA HIS A 56 -12.94 4.57 -8.26
C HIS A 56 -14.33 5.23 -8.22
N GLU A 57 -14.83 5.73 -9.36
CA GLU A 57 -16.16 6.33 -9.53
C GLU A 57 -17.26 5.29 -9.76
N ARG A 58 -16.90 4.08 -10.22
CA ARG A 58 -17.71 2.88 -10.11
C ARG A 58 -17.84 2.56 -8.63
N LYS A 59 -18.62 3.41 -7.96
CA LYS A 59 -19.31 3.09 -6.73
C LYS A 59 -19.90 1.73 -6.97
N LEU A 60 -19.47 0.81 -6.12
CA LEU A 60 -20.20 -0.39 -5.75
C LEU A 60 -21.69 -0.02 -5.78
N ASP A 61 -22.38 -0.32 -6.88
CA ASP A 61 -23.84 -0.36 -6.84
C ASP A 61 -24.10 -1.34 -5.70
N SER A 62 -24.70 -0.82 -4.64
CA SER A 62 -24.81 -1.51 -3.35
C SER A 62 -25.59 -2.82 -3.47
N GLU A 63 -26.18 -3.09 -4.64
CA GLU A 63 -26.86 -4.32 -5.01
C GLU A 63 -25.97 -5.34 -5.75
N GLU A 64 -24.85 -4.94 -6.38
CA GLU A 64 -23.91 -5.85 -7.08
C GLU A 64 -22.69 -6.22 -6.22
N SER A 65 -22.38 -5.41 -5.18
CA SER A 65 -21.27 -5.69 -4.23
C SER A 65 -21.49 -6.93 -3.36
N HIS A 66 -22.69 -7.50 -3.36
CA HIS A 66 -23.01 -8.72 -2.63
C HIS A 66 -22.94 -10.00 -3.47
N SER A 67 -22.69 -9.91 -4.79
CA SER A 67 -22.74 -11.08 -5.68
C SER A 67 -21.42 -11.40 -6.41
N SER A 68 -20.40 -10.55 -6.32
CA SER A 68 -19.07 -10.84 -6.90
C SER A 68 -18.02 -11.18 -5.83
N PRO A 69 -17.33 -12.34 -5.92
CA PRO A 69 -16.28 -12.74 -4.97
C PRO A 69 -15.04 -11.82 -4.99
N ALA A 70 -15.01 -10.81 -5.87
CA ALA A 70 -13.94 -9.82 -5.95
C ALA A 70 -14.23 -8.53 -5.14
N ALA A 71 -15.43 -8.35 -4.60
CA ALA A 71 -15.83 -7.15 -3.84
C ALA A 71 -15.51 -7.27 -2.33
N VAL A 72 -14.30 -7.74 -1.98
CA VAL A 72 -13.86 -7.72 -0.58
C VAL A 72 -13.52 -6.28 -0.22
N SER A 73 -14.41 -5.60 0.50
CA SER A 73 -14.13 -4.26 1.00
C SER A 73 -12.95 -4.35 1.99
N PRO A 74 -12.05 -3.35 2.04
CA PRO A 74 -10.98 -3.31 3.04
C PRO A 74 -11.49 -3.40 4.49
N ASN A 75 -12.75 -3.04 4.73
CA ASN A 75 -13.39 -3.14 6.03
C ASN A 75 -13.90 -4.56 6.34
N SER A 76 -14.12 -5.40 5.31
CA SER A 76 -14.51 -6.81 5.46
C SER A 76 -13.39 -7.66 6.10
N LEU A 77 -12.14 -7.20 6.03
CA LEU A 77 -10.97 -7.86 6.61
C LEU A 77 -10.57 -7.28 7.98
N ARG A 78 -11.18 -6.16 8.39
CA ARG A 78 -10.92 -5.49 9.67
C ARG A 78 -11.89 -6.08 10.71
N GLY A 79 -11.48 -7.18 11.34
CA GLY A 79 -12.22 -7.82 12.44
C GLY A 79 -12.28 -9.35 12.37
N GLN A 80 -11.93 -9.95 11.22
CA GLN A 80 -11.94 -11.41 11.06
C GLN A 80 -10.58 -12.08 11.35
N ILE A 81 -9.54 -11.27 11.57
CA ILE A 81 -8.27 -11.73 12.14
C ILE A 81 -8.31 -11.33 13.60
N GLY A 82 -8.62 -12.29 14.46
CA GLY A 82 -8.44 -12.13 15.90
C GLY A 82 -7.00 -11.71 16.12
N ILE A 83 -6.81 -10.47 16.57
CA ILE A 83 -5.50 -9.99 17.01
C ILE A 83 -5.25 -10.76 18.30
N PRO A 84 -4.23 -11.64 18.39
CA PRO A 84 -3.85 -12.22 19.65
C PRO A 84 -3.42 -11.06 20.56
N GLU A 85 -4.18 -10.85 21.61
CA GLU A 85 -3.78 -9.98 22.72
C GLU A 85 -2.65 -10.71 23.47
N ASP A 86 -1.58 -9.98 23.72
CA ASP A 86 -0.34 -10.41 24.36
C ASP A 86 0.43 -11.59 23.75
N SER A 87 1.45 -11.24 22.96
CA SER A 87 2.71 -11.96 23.01
C SER A 87 3.85 -10.95 22.80
N GLU A 88 4.34 -10.41 23.90
CA GLU A 88 5.75 -10.01 24.00
C GLU A 88 6.60 -11.29 23.95
N GLU A 89 6.66 -11.94 22.79
CA GLU A 89 7.63 -13.01 22.55
C GLU A 89 8.65 -12.55 21.53
N GLU A 90 9.87 -12.45 22.05
CA GLU A 90 11.12 -12.47 21.35
C GLU A 90 11.20 -13.73 20.45
N ASP A 91 10.84 -13.62 19.17
CA ASP A 91 11.02 -14.70 18.19
C ASP A 91 11.92 -14.28 17.01
N VAL A 92 13.22 -14.51 17.24
CA VAL A 92 14.09 -15.34 16.40
C VAL A 92 13.54 -15.68 15.01
N GLY A 93 14.17 -15.14 13.95
CA GLY A 93 14.35 -15.93 12.71
C GLY A 93 13.65 -15.52 11.42
N VAL A 94 13.13 -14.30 11.25
CA VAL A 94 12.70 -13.84 9.89
C VAL A 94 13.75 -12.92 9.27
N VAL A 95 14.73 -13.52 8.58
CA VAL A 95 15.65 -12.82 7.67
C VAL A 95 14.91 -12.51 6.36
N GLY A 96 13.99 -11.56 6.42
CA GLY A 96 13.31 -10.97 5.26
C GLY A 96 13.61 -9.46 5.19
N PRO A 97 13.70 -8.86 3.99
CA PRO A 97 14.09 -7.45 3.88
C PRO A 97 13.05 -6.54 4.59
N SER A 98 13.55 -5.67 5.48
CA SER A 98 12.79 -4.77 6.39
C SER A 98 12.16 -3.55 5.66
N TRP A 99 11.74 -3.70 4.40
CA TRP A 99 11.06 -2.62 3.69
C TRP A 99 9.59 -2.60 4.16
N GLY A 100 9.23 -1.57 4.94
CA GLY A 100 7.86 -1.34 5.39
C GLY A 100 7.62 -1.54 6.88
N GLN A 101 8.58 -2.02 7.67
CA GLN A 101 8.43 -2.11 9.14
C GLN A 101 8.19 -0.71 9.76
N THR A 102 8.93 0.29 9.30
CA THR A 102 8.76 1.69 9.71
C THR A 102 7.42 2.29 9.26
N ALA A 103 6.96 1.96 8.05
CA ALA A 103 5.66 2.41 7.55
C ALA A 103 4.50 1.83 8.37
N ARG A 104 4.56 0.53 8.68
CA ARG A 104 3.58 -0.15 9.53
C ARG A 104 3.57 0.41 10.96
N ARG A 105 4.73 0.74 11.52
CA ARG A 105 4.84 1.41 12.84
C ARG A 105 4.16 2.79 12.82
N ARG A 106 4.39 3.60 11.78
CA ARG A 106 3.76 4.93 11.64
C ARG A 106 2.24 4.83 11.46
N GLN A 107 1.75 3.87 10.67
CA GLN A 107 0.32 3.62 10.51
C GLN A 107 -0.36 3.25 11.83
N ARG A 108 0.27 2.39 12.65
CA ARG A 108 -0.26 2.05 13.99
C ARG A 108 -0.28 3.25 14.93
N GLN A 109 0.75 4.09 14.92
CA GLN A 109 0.79 5.30 15.73
C GLN A 109 -0.29 6.30 15.35
N LEU A 110 -0.57 6.46 14.05
CA LEU A 110 -1.63 7.34 13.58
C LEU A 110 -3.02 6.82 13.98
N ILE A 111 -3.27 5.52 13.85
CA ILE A 111 -4.53 4.90 14.29
C ILE A 111 -4.72 5.06 15.81
N ARG A 112 -3.67 4.84 16.61
CA ARG A 112 -3.71 5.05 18.06
C ARG A 112 -4.05 6.50 18.41
N ARG A 113 -3.39 7.47 17.77
CA ARG A 113 -3.68 8.90 18.01
C ARG A 113 -5.12 9.28 17.67
N ILE A 114 -5.65 8.76 16.56
CA ILE A 114 -7.05 9.01 16.18
C ILE A 114 -8.00 8.42 17.23
N LEU A 115 -7.72 7.20 17.71
CA LEU A 115 -8.54 6.56 18.74
C LEU A 115 -8.48 7.31 20.07
N ASP A 116 -7.28 7.70 20.52
CA ASP A 116 -7.08 8.47 21.76
C ASP A 116 -7.77 9.85 21.69
N GLU A 117 -7.80 10.48 20.52
CA GLU A 117 -8.47 11.78 20.31
C GLU A 117 -10.00 11.64 20.30
N GLU A 118 -10.53 10.55 19.73
CA GLU A 118 -11.96 10.23 19.83
C GLU A 118 -12.38 9.90 21.27
N GLU A 119 -11.56 9.16 22.02
CA GLU A 119 -11.83 8.84 23.43
C GLU A 119 -11.82 10.12 24.29
N ARG A 120 -10.87 11.02 24.06
CA ARG A 120 -10.85 12.33 24.71
C ARG A 120 -12.06 13.18 24.37
N ARG A 121 -12.47 13.20 23.09
CA ARG A 121 -13.68 13.93 22.68
C ARG A 121 -14.92 13.40 23.38
N ARG A 122 -15.07 12.07 23.49
CA ARG A 122 -16.17 11.45 24.25
C ARG A 122 -16.11 11.77 25.75
N ALA A 123 -14.92 11.77 26.35
CA ALA A 123 -14.76 12.12 27.77
C ALA A 123 -15.08 13.59 28.07
N GLU A 124 -14.84 14.50 27.11
CA GLU A 124 -15.22 15.92 27.21
C GLU A 124 -16.70 16.16 26.93
N GLU A 125 -17.31 15.37 26.04
CA GLU A 125 -18.74 15.43 25.70
C GLU A 125 -19.62 14.88 26.86
N ASP A 126 -19.20 13.81 27.55
CA ASP A 126 -20.01 13.12 28.58
C ASP A 126 -19.38 12.96 29.99
N PRO A 127 -18.87 14.02 30.65
CA PRO A 127 -18.34 13.91 32.01
C PRO A 127 -19.42 13.67 33.09
N THR A 128 -20.71 13.71 32.75
CA THR A 128 -21.83 13.59 33.72
C THR A 128 -22.76 12.39 33.49
N GLU A 129 -22.55 11.59 32.43
CA GLU A 129 -23.39 10.43 32.12
C GLU A 129 -22.81 9.12 32.72
N SER A 130 -21.48 9.00 32.80
CA SER A 130 -20.79 7.85 33.40
C SER A 130 -21.16 7.61 34.87
N ASP A 131 -21.36 8.66 35.68
CA ASP A 131 -21.74 8.49 37.09
C ASP A 131 -23.24 8.19 37.27
N LYS A 132 -24.10 8.68 36.36
CA LYS A 132 -25.56 8.50 36.43
C LYS A 132 -26.03 7.10 36.01
N GLU A 133 -25.31 6.43 35.12
CA GLU A 133 -25.62 5.05 34.75
C GLU A 133 -25.20 4.04 35.84
N ILE A 134 -24.16 4.36 36.62
CA ILE A 134 -23.68 3.52 37.73
C ILE A 134 -24.51 3.73 39.01
N GLU A 135 -25.02 4.94 39.25
CA GLU A 135 -25.93 5.25 40.37
C GLU A 135 -27.18 4.35 40.41
N GLN A 136 -27.67 3.89 39.25
CA GLN A 136 -28.83 3.00 39.16
C GLN A 136 -28.56 1.57 39.66
N PHE A 137 -27.29 1.18 39.80
CA PHE A 137 -26.87 -0.14 40.30
C PHE A 137 -26.31 -0.11 41.73
N LEU A 138 -26.17 1.07 42.34
CA LEU A 138 -25.88 1.19 43.78
C LEU A 138 -27.19 0.97 44.57
N ILE A 139 -27.39 -0.26 45.03
CA ILE A 139 -28.47 -0.60 45.96
C ILE A 139 -28.09 -0.03 47.34
N PRO A 140 -28.83 0.95 47.90
CA PRO A 140 -28.68 1.30 49.31
C PRO A 140 -29.27 0.17 50.17
N GLU A 141 -28.57 -0.20 51.26
CA GLU A 141 -28.98 -1.25 52.22
C GLU A 141 -30.44 -1.13 52.70
#